data_AF-A0AAD6SWH7-F1
#
_entry.id   AF-A0AAD6SWH7-F1
#
_cell.length_a   1.000
_cell.length_b   1.000
_cell.length_c   1.000
_cell.angle_alpha   90.00
_cell.angle_beta   90.00
_cell.angle_gamma   90.00
#
_symmetry.space_group_name_H-M   'P 1'
#
loop_
_entity.id
_entity.type
_entity.pdbx_description
1 polymer ?
#
loop_
_entity_poly.entity_id
_entity_poly.type
_entity_poly.pdbx_seq_one_letter_code
_entity_poly.pdbx_strand_id
1 'polypeptide(L)'
;MSSTLRHIGPLFILALFCLYFFFAGLANPKDVWHRLTAQSHTPDFSHYTGPKTLSADHFPLDDPHRRVIILGDIHGMNEPFRALLDKLSYNPPSDVLIHVGDIIAKGPHEGSMAVLSFMASHNITGVRGNHDQKVIEWRSWLAWIGQLDGGALWLRDFHAAAEAADPDDPEKWAARHIKRTRNKWRKRIPKGWKILSDHYRVARAMSEEEYKYLLALPLVLHVPSAHTLIAHAGVLPSDPRYKPYHRRQPLARIPSLPHDFDSDLDFTPDPSELRAYSHSEKTLPLLRRLQEAALLSEVPQNRDPWVTLNMRGILEDNTITRAKDGEPWAERWNAEMGMCGGFDRGHKHIHRAHREDALPCYPATVVYGHAASRGLDVKRWSVGLDSGCVSNRRLSALVLDSKSSSPSPASKKSSIEARKKLGIPFGEEGRGLVVDVSCK
;
A
#
# COMPACT_ATOMS: atom_id res chain seq x y z
N MET A 1 -46.24 -43.79 54.54
CA MET A 1 -45.26 -43.04 53.72
C MET A 1 -45.74 -42.99 52.26
N SER A 2 -46.59 -42.02 51.89
CA SER A 2 -46.88 -41.67 50.48
C SER A 2 -47.99 -40.62 50.45
N SER A 3 -47.63 -39.34 50.46
CA SER A 3 -48.53 -38.25 50.05
C SER A 3 -47.77 -36.93 49.90
N THR A 4 -46.81 -36.64 50.79
CA THR A 4 -46.10 -35.36 50.82
C THR A 4 -45.00 -35.17 49.76
N LEU A 5 -44.50 -36.25 49.13
CA LEU A 5 -43.48 -36.15 48.07
C LEU A 5 -44.02 -35.92 46.66
N ARG A 6 -45.33 -36.06 46.41
CA ARG A 6 -45.92 -35.89 45.06
C ARG A 6 -46.13 -34.43 44.65
N HIS A 7 -45.99 -33.47 45.57
CA HIS A 7 -46.20 -32.04 45.29
C HIS A 7 -44.91 -31.20 45.25
N ILE A 8 -43.76 -31.77 45.63
CA ILE A 8 -42.47 -31.03 45.65
C ILE A 8 -41.81 -31.01 44.27
N GLY A 9 -41.90 -32.10 43.51
CA GLY A 9 -41.32 -32.20 42.15
C GLY A 9 -41.82 -31.13 41.17
N PRO A 10 -43.13 -30.87 41.06
CA PRO A 10 -43.65 -29.84 40.16
C PRO A 10 -43.23 -28.42 40.55
N LEU A 11 -43.18 -28.12 41.85
CA LEU A 11 -42.74 -26.81 42.36
C LEU A 11 -41.25 -26.57 42.13
N PHE A 12 -40.41 -27.61 42.22
CA PHE A 12 -38.98 -27.49 41.93
C PHE A 12 -38.70 -27.29 40.43
N ILE A 13 -39.46 -27.96 39.56
CA ILE A 13 -39.40 -27.77 38.10
C ILE A 13 -39.87 -26.37 37.73
N LEU A 14 -40.96 -25.89 38.35
CA LEU A 14 -41.45 -24.52 38.14
C LEU A 14 -40.43 -23.48 38.62
N ALA A 15 -39.79 -23.70 39.76
CA ALA A 15 -38.75 -22.82 40.27
C ALA A 15 -37.52 -22.77 39.35
N LEU A 16 -37.05 -23.92 38.84
CA LEU A 16 -35.96 -23.97 37.85
C LEU A 16 -36.34 -23.31 36.52
N PHE A 17 -37.59 -23.49 36.08
CA PHE A 17 -38.12 -22.84 34.88
C PHE A 17 -38.18 -21.32 35.06
N CYS A 18 -38.72 -20.84 36.20
CA CYS A 18 -38.73 -19.42 36.53
C CYS A 18 -37.32 -18.85 36.69
N LEU A 19 -36.37 -19.58 37.29
CA LEU A 19 -34.97 -19.16 37.38
C LEU A 19 -34.34 -19.03 35.99
N TYR A 20 -34.55 -20.01 35.12
CA TYR A 20 -34.06 -19.99 33.74
C TYR A 20 -34.61 -18.79 32.98
N PHE A 21 -35.92 -18.50 33.07
CA PHE A 21 -36.52 -17.35 32.40
C PHE A 21 -36.16 -16.01 33.07
N PHE A 22 -35.89 -15.98 34.38
CA PHE A 22 -35.41 -14.79 35.06
C PHE A 22 -33.96 -14.46 34.64
N PHE A 23 -33.07 -15.46 34.59
CA PHE A 23 -31.68 -15.26 34.12
C PHE A 23 -31.57 -15.09 32.60
N ALA A 24 -32.38 -15.79 31.80
CA ALA A 24 -32.44 -15.61 30.36
C ALA A 24 -33.15 -14.30 29.96
N GLY A 25 -34.09 -13.82 30.78
CA GLY A 25 -34.79 -12.55 30.58
C GLY A 25 -33.97 -11.32 30.98
N LEU A 26 -32.94 -11.47 31.82
CA LEU A 26 -31.95 -10.43 32.11
C LEU A 26 -30.96 -10.21 30.95
N ALA A 27 -30.85 -11.17 30.02
CA ALA A 27 -30.06 -11.01 28.80
C ALA A 27 -30.98 -10.58 27.66
N ASN A 28 -30.73 -9.40 27.09
CA ASN A 28 -31.46 -8.95 25.91
C ASN A 28 -31.31 -10.00 24.78
N PRO A 29 -32.40 -10.59 24.26
CA PRO A 29 -32.32 -11.60 23.22
C PRO A 29 -31.55 -11.10 22.00
N LYS A 30 -31.63 -9.80 21.67
CA LYS A 30 -30.85 -9.19 20.59
C LYS A 30 -29.34 -9.24 20.87
N ASP A 31 -28.91 -9.04 22.10
CA ASP A 31 -27.48 -9.11 22.47
C ASP A 31 -26.97 -10.55 22.48
N VAL A 32 -27.81 -11.51 22.87
CA VAL A 32 -27.48 -12.94 22.81
C VAL A 32 -27.41 -13.40 21.35
N TRP A 33 -28.38 -13.04 20.52
CA TRP A 33 -28.38 -13.34 19.09
C TRP A 33 -27.25 -12.62 18.33
N HIS A 34 -26.93 -11.36 18.66
CA HIS A 34 -25.77 -10.66 18.10
C HIS A 34 -24.45 -11.32 18.51
N ARG A 35 -24.30 -11.77 19.77
CA ARG A 35 -23.11 -12.52 20.20
C ARG A 35 -23.00 -13.88 19.50
N LEU A 36 -24.11 -14.60 19.35
CA LEU A 36 -24.15 -15.91 18.69
C LEU A 36 -23.91 -15.81 17.17
N THR A 37 -24.42 -14.76 16.52
CA THR A 37 -24.21 -14.49 15.08
C THR A 37 -22.82 -13.89 14.80
N ALA A 38 -22.28 -13.04 15.67
CA ALA A 38 -20.89 -12.56 15.59
C ALA A 38 -19.87 -13.70 15.77
N GLN A 39 -20.22 -14.78 16.47
CA GLN A 39 -19.39 -15.97 16.58
C GLN A 39 -19.41 -16.87 15.32
N SER A 40 -20.41 -16.76 14.43
CA SER A 40 -20.52 -17.67 13.28
C SER A 40 -19.79 -17.19 12.03
N HIS A 41 -19.65 -15.87 11.82
CA HIS A 41 -18.99 -15.30 10.65
C HIS A 41 -17.53 -14.91 10.93
N THR A 42 -16.61 -15.21 10.00
CA THR A 42 -15.22 -14.72 10.06
C THR A 42 -15.17 -13.26 9.60
N PRO A 43 -14.63 -12.32 10.39
CA PRO A 43 -14.51 -10.92 9.97
C PRO A 43 -13.62 -10.75 8.73
N ASP A 44 -13.80 -9.64 8.01
CA ASP A 44 -12.78 -9.17 7.08
C ASP A 44 -11.60 -8.56 7.86
N PHE A 45 -10.42 -9.13 7.68
CA PHE A 45 -9.19 -8.71 8.34
C PHE A 45 -8.36 -7.75 7.49
N SER A 46 -8.83 -7.38 6.30
CA SER A 46 -7.99 -6.72 5.30
C SER A 46 -7.82 -5.23 5.59
N HIS A 47 -8.87 -4.53 6.03
CA HIS A 47 -8.83 -3.10 6.41
C HIS A 47 -8.09 -2.23 5.39
N TYR A 48 -8.43 -2.36 4.10
CA TYR A 48 -7.81 -1.58 3.04
C TYR A 48 -8.19 -0.11 3.15
N THR A 49 -7.17 0.76 3.00
CA THR A 49 -7.35 2.19 2.88
C THR A 49 -7.13 2.58 1.42
N GLY A 50 -8.12 3.24 0.82
CA GLY A 50 -8.05 3.67 -0.58
C GLY A 50 -6.96 4.73 -0.84
N PRO A 51 -6.90 5.29 -2.06
CA PRO A 51 -5.93 6.32 -2.39
C PRO A 51 -6.01 7.54 -1.47
N LYS A 52 -4.86 8.08 -1.06
CA LYS A 52 -4.74 9.32 -0.30
C LYS A 52 -4.01 10.37 -1.12
N THR A 53 -4.51 11.60 -1.15
CA THR A 53 -3.85 12.71 -1.84
C THR A 53 -2.94 13.47 -0.87
N LEU A 54 -1.69 13.71 -1.26
CA LEU A 54 -0.76 14.57 -0.52
C LEU A 54 -0.85 16.01 -1.02
N SER A 55 -0.89 16.97 -0.09
CA SER A 55 -0.76 18.39 -0.40
C SER A 55 0.70 18.75 -0.70
N ALA A 56 0.92 19.93 -1.29
CA ALA A 56 2.26 20.46 -1.55
C ALA A 56 3.10 20.58 -0.27
N ASP A 57 2.50 20.89 0.89
CA ASP A 57 3.23 20.97 2.17
C ASP A 57 3.82 19.63 2.61
N HIS A 58 3.14 18.54 2.26
CA HIS A 58 3.56 17.16 2.51
C HIS A 58 4.43 16.60 1.39
N PHE A 59 4.62 17.32 0.28
CA PHE A 59 5.50 16.97 -0.83
C PHE A 59 6.13 18.25 -1.45
N PRO A 60 7.02 18.92 -0.71
CA PRO A 60 7.45 20.30 -0.96
C PRO A 60 8.58 20.38 -2.01
N LEU A 61 8.28 20.15 -3.28
CA LEU A 61 9.31 20.23 -4.33
C LEU A 61 9.77 21.66 -4.64
N ASP A 62 8.93 22.67 -4.35
CA ASP A 62 9.22 24.08 -4.67
C ASP A 62 10.02 24.79 -3.56
N ASP A 63 10.16 24.18 -2.39
CA ASP A 63 10.90 24.76 -1.26
C ASP A 63 12.40 24.42 -1.38
N PRO A 64 13.30 25.42 -1.56
CA PRO A 64 14.73 25.19 -1.74
C PRO A 64 15.48 24.73 -0.50
N HIS A 65 14.83 24.72 0.66
CA HIS A 65 15.38 24.26 1.92
C HIS A 65 14.83 22.89 2.31
N ARG A 66 13.90 22.32 1.53
CA ARG A 66 13.33 21.01 1.79
C ARG A 66 13.65 20.04 0.66
N ARG A 67 13.60 18.76 1.01
CA ARG A 67 13.71 17.66 0.04
C ARG A 67 12.80 16.51 0.45
N VAL A 68 12.36 15.74 -0.55
CA VAL A 68 11.60 14.51 -0.35
C VAL A 68 12.52 13.32 -0.57
N ILE A 69 12.49 12.37 0.36
CA ILE A 69 13.25 11.11 0.32
C ILE A 69 12.23 9.97 0.29
N ILE A 70 12.18 9.23 -0.81
CA ILE A 70 11.29 8.08 -0.99
C ILE A 70 12.13 6.80 -0.87
N LEU A 71 11.85 5.98 0.13
CA LEU A 71 12.54 4.74 0.46
C LEU A 71 11.93 3.54 -0.29
N GLY A 72 12.80 2.65 -0.79
CA GLY A 72 12.42 1.31 -1.27
C GLY A 72 12.10 0.31 -0.15
N ASP A 73 11.80 -0.94 -0.51
CA ASP A 73 11.44 -2.04 0.39
C ASP A 73 12.54 -2.33 1.42
N ILE A 74 12.19 -2.18 2.71
CA ILE A 74 13.14 -2.26 3.82
C ILE A 74 13.19 -3.67 4.41
N HIS A 75 12.03 -4.33 4.53
CA HIS A 75 11.91 -5.69 5.08
C HIS A 75 12.63 -5.89 6.43
N GLY A 76 12.49 -4.95 7.35
CA GLY A 76 13.13 -5.02 8.66
C GLY A 76 14.66 -4.94 8.65
N MET A 77 15.29 -4.59 7.53
CA MET A 77 16.75 -4.41 7.43
C MET A 77 17.18 -3.09 8.09
N ASN A 78 17.07 -3.03 9.43
CA ASN A 78 17.27 -1.82 10.23
C ASN A 78 18.69 -1.23 10.11
N GLU A 79 19.72 -2.06 10.06
CA GLU A 79 21.11 -1.59 9.90
C GLU A 79 21.32 -0.86 8.56
N PRO A 80 20.98 -1.45 7.38
CA PRO A 80 21.00 -0.72 6.12
C PRO A 80 20.08 0.51 6.10
N PHE A 81 18.91 0.44 6.73
CA PHE A 81 18.00 1.58 6.84
C PHE A 81 18.67 2.77 7.55
N ARG A 82 19.27 2.53 8.73
CA ARG A 82 20.02 3.54 9.49
C ARG A 82 21.18 4.09 8.66
N ALA A 83 21.98 3.21 8.05
CA ALA A 83 23.11 3.60 7.22
C ALA A 83 22.70 4.48 6.02
N LEU A 84 21.52 4.23 5.43
CA LEU A 84 20.99 5.06 4.36
C LEU A 84 20.59 6.45 4.84
N LEU A 85 19.90 6.54 5.99
CA LEU A 85 19.56 7.83 6.61
C LEU A 85 20.82 8.61 6.99
N ASP A 86 21.84 7.96 7.55
CA ASP A 86 23.12 8.58 7.90
C ASP A 86 23.84 9.09 6.65
N LYS A 87 23.90 8.28 5.59
CA LYS A 87 24.48 8.67 4.30
C LYS A 87 23.77 9.86 3.66
N LEU A 88 22.46 9.96 3.86
CA LEU A 88 21.67 11.11 3.41
C LEU A 88 21.79 12.31 4.33
N SER A 89 22.33 12.14 5.54
CA SER A 89 22.26 13.11 6.64
C SER A 89 20.81 13.55 6.86
N TYR A 90 19.91 12.57 7.00
CA TYR A 90 18.47 12.79 7.15
C TYR A 90 18.17 13.70 8.34
N ASN A 91 17.40 14.76 8.08
CA ASN A 91 17.07 15.80 9.05
C ASN A 91 15.55 16.08 9.04
N PRO A 92 14.76 15.56 9.99
CA PRO A 92 13.30 15.65 9.98
C PRO A 92 12.69 17.07 9.82
N PRO A 93 13.29 18.16 10.36
CA PRO A 93 12.79 19.52 10.14
C PRO A 93 12.84 20.00 8.68
N SER A 94 13.76 19.47 7.87
CA SER A 94 13.94 19.88 6.46
C SER A 94 13.57 18.78 5.46
N ASP A 95 13.57 17.52 5.88
CA ASP A 95 13.38 16.37 5.02
C ASP A 95 12.00 15.74 5.21
N VAL A 96 11.32 15.46 4.10
CA VAL A 96 10.13 14.62 4.10
C VAL A 96 10.54 13.19 3.75
N LEU A 97 10.24 12.24 4.63
CA LEU A 97 10.49 10.82 4.39
C LEU A 97 9.19 10.12 3.98
N ILE A 98 9.26 9.31 2.93
CA ILE A 98 8.15 8.51 2.39
C ILE A 98 8.66 7.10 2.12
N HIS A 99 7.87 6.04 2.33
CA HIS A 99 8.24 4.67 1.93
C HIS A 99 7.27 4.05 0.92
N VAL A 100 7.77 3.17 0.05
CA VAL A 100 6.95 2.43 -0.94
C VAL A 100 6.31 1.13 -0.41
N GLY A 101 6.42 0.89 0.89
CA GLY A 101 5.84 -0.28 1.56
C GLY A 101 6.85 -1.39 1.79
N ASP A 102 6.38 -2.52 2.33
CA ASP A 102 7.21 -3.66 2.73
C ASP A 102 8.33 -3.23 3.68
N ILE A 103 7.94 -2.52 4.74
CA ILE A 103 8.87 -2.01 5.75
C ILE A 103 9.27 -3.11 6.76
N ILE A 104 8.45 -4.15 6.89
CA ILE A 104 8.59 -5.24 7.87
C ILE A 104 8.56 -6.62 7.20
N ALA A 105 8.86 -7.64 8.00
CA ALA A 105 8.95 -9.05 7.64
C ALA A 105 10.10 -9.36 6.66
N LYS A 106 10.37 -10.66 6.43
CA LYS A 106 11.46 -11.25 5.64
C LYS A 106 12.85 -11.10 6.27
N GLY A 107 13.21 -9.94 6.79
CA GLY A 107 14.46 -9.72 7.51
C GLY A 107 14.39 -10.14 8.97
N PRO A 108 15.39 -9.75 9.80
CA PRO A 108 15.40 -10.04 11.22
C PRO A 108 14.16 -9.50 11.95
N HIS A 109 13.68 -10.25 12.94
CA HIS A 109 12.46 -9.89 13.67
C HIS A 109 12.66 -8.60 14.48
N GLU A 110 13.77 -8.48 15.21
CA GLU A 110 14.14 -7.26 15.93
C GLU A 110 14.30 -6.06 14.99
N GLY A 111 14.81 -6.28 13.78
CA GLY A 111 14.93 -5.25 12.76
C GLY A 111 13.56 -4.78 12.24
N SER A 112 12.62 -5.70 12.04
CA SER A 112 11.23 -5.36 11.69
C SER A 112 10.58 -4.50 12.78
N MET A 113 10.74 -4.87 14.05
CA MET A 113 10.19 -4.09 15.16
C MET A 113 10.86 -2.72 15.28
N ALA A 114 12.17 -2.63 15.09
CA ALA A 114 12.90 -1.36 15.15
C ALA A 114 12.49 -0.39 14.03
N VAL A 115 12.34 -0.89 12.79
CA VAL A 115 11.87 -0.09 11.66
C VAL A 115 10.43 0.37 11.89
N LEU A 116 9.53 -0.55 12.29
CA LEU A 116 8.14 -0.22 12.55
C LEU A 116 8.00 0.86 13.64
N SER A 117 8.73 0.71 14.75
CA SER A 117 8.76 1.68 15.84
C SER A 117 9.26 3.05 15.38
N PHE A 118 10.32 3.10 14.56
CA PHE A 118 10.82 4.35 13.98
C PHE A 118 9.75 5.02 13.12
N MET A 119 9.13 4.28 12.21
CA MET A 119 8.12 4.82 11.28
C MET A 119 6.90 5.38 12.03
N ALA A 120 6.39 4.62 13.02
CA ALA A 120 5.23 5.01 13.80
C ALA A 120 5.52 6.22 14.71
N SER A 121 6.65 6.22 15.43
CA SER A 121 7.00 7.30 16.37
C SER A 121 7.29 8.64 15.69
N HIS A 122 7.74 8.61 14.43
CA HIS A 122 8.00 9.82 13.64
C HIS A 122 6.85 10.16 12.68
N ASN A 123 5.76 9.39 12.69
CA ASN A 123 4.60 9.56 11.80
C ASN A 123 5.01 9.65 10.31
N ILE A 124 5.92 8.79 9.88
CA ILE A 124 6.43 8.76 8.51
C ILE A 124 5.32 8.32 7.56
N THR A 125 5.08 9.03 6.45
CA THR A 125 4.04 8.61 5.50
C THR A 125 4.57 7.54 4.54
N GLY A 126 3.68 6.82 3.86
CA GLY A 126 4.05 5.84 2.87
C GLY A 126 2.83 5.15 2.26
N VAL A 127 3.08 4.08 1.52
CA VAL A 127 2.05 3.15 1.08
C VAL A 127 2.23 1.79 1.74
N ARG A 128 1.15 1.02 1.80
CA ARG A 128 1.17 -0.34 2.34
C ARG A 128 1.77 -1.31 1.32
N GLY A 129 2.68 -2.17 1.75
CA GLY A 129 3.17 -3.31 0.97
C GLY A 129 2.42 -4.61 1.25
N ASN A 130 2.64 -5.65 0.43
CA ASN A 130 1.94 -6.92 0.60
C ASN A 130 2.38 -7.68 1.86
N HIS A 131 3.60 -7.48 2.32
CA HIS A 131 4.06 -8.00 3.61
C HIS A 131 3.45 -7.23 4.77
N ASP A 132 3.37 -5.90 4.69
CA ASP A 132 2.72 -5.06 5.70
C ASP A 132 1.23 -5.44 5.84
N GLN A 133 0.54 -5.60 4.71
CA GLN A 133 -0.86 -6.06 4.66
C GLN A 133 -1.04 -7.40 5.36
N LYS A 134 -0.10 -8.34 5.14
CA LYS A 134 -0.20 -9.65 5.77
C LYS A 134 -0.04 -9.60 7.29
N VAL A 135 0.75 -8.66 7.78
CA VAL A 135 0.91 -8.41 9.22
C VAL A 135 -0.36 -7.82 9.83
N ILE A 136 -1.01 -6.84 9.17
CA ILE A 136 -2.30 -6.26 9.59
C ILE A 136 -3.35 -7.36 9.73
N GLU A 137 -3.47 -8.20 8.69
CA GLU A 137 -4.39 -9.33 8.67
C GLU A 137 -4.20 -10.27 9.88
N TRP A 138 -2.95 -10.59 10.21
CA TRP A 138 -2.62 -11.38 11.39
C TRP A 138 -2.96 -10.68 12.70
N ARG A 139 -2.70 -9.37 12.79
CA ARG A 139 -2.99 -8.59 14.00
C ARG A 139 -4.49 -8.54 14.26
N SER A 140 -5.31 -8.27 13.23
CA SER A 140 -6.77 -8.30 13.30
C SER A 140 -7.28 -9.70 13.69
N TRP A 141 -6.71 -10.76 13.11
CA TRP A 141 -7.09 -12.13 13.45
C TRP A 141 -6.76 -12.48 14.91
N LEU A 142 -5.58 -12.09 15.41
CA LEU A 142 -5.17 -12.28 16.79
C LEU A 142 -6.14 -11.59 17.77
N ALA A 143 -6.50 -10.33 17.47
CA ALA A 143 -7.46 -9.58 18.27
C ALA A 143 -8.83 -10.25 18.29
N TRP A 144 -9.33 -10.68 17.12
CA TRP A 144 -10.61 -11.38 17.01
C TRP A 144 -10.63 -12.70 17.78
N ILE A 145 -9.60 -13.54 17.63
CA ILE A 145 -9.50 -14.79 18.40
C ILE A 145 -9.48 -14.51 19.89
N GLY A 146 -8.74 -13.49 20.34
CA GLY A 146 -8.68 -13.09 21.75
C GLY A 146 -10.04 -12.76 22.35
N GLN A 147 -10.98 -12.23 21.56
CA GLN A 147 -12.34 -11.88 21.98
C GLN A 147 -13.32 -13.07 22.00
N LEU A 148 -12.97 -14.20 21.36
CA LEU A 148 -13.81 -15.39 21.37
C LEU A 148 -13.69 -16.14 22.70
N ASP A 149 -14.77 -16.82 23.10
CA ASP A 149 -14.81 -17.60 24.33
C ASP A 149 -13.73 -18.70 24.36
N GLY A 150 -12.81 -18.58 25.33
CA GLY A 150 -11.61 -19.40 25.50
C GLY A 150 -10.46 -19.12 24.53
N GLY A 151 -10.58 -18.11 23.66
CA GLY A 151 -9.60 -17.83 22.60
C GLY A 151 -8.32 -17.19 23.10
N ALA A 152 -8.42 -16.22 24.03
CA ALA A 152 -7.25 -15.64 24.69
C ALA A 152 -6.43 -16.69 25.47
N LEU A 153 -7.12 -17.56 26.23
CA LEU A 153 -6.47 -18.67 26.94
C LEU A 153 -5.78 -19.63 25.97
N TRP A 154 -6.45 -19.99 24.87
CA TRP A 154 -5.85 -20.84 23.85
C TRP A 154 -4.61 -20.23 23.22
N LEU A 155 -4.63 -18.94 22.86
CA LEU A 155 -3.46 -18.25 22.29
C LEU A 155 -2.30 -18.27 23.28
N ARG A 156 -2.55 -17.90 24.54
CA ARG A 156 -1.54 -17.93 25.61
C ARG A 156 -0.91 -19.31 25.76
N ASP A 157 -1.73 -20.35 25.90
CA ASP A 157 -1.25 -21.71 26.12
C ASP A 157 -0.51 -22.26 24.88
N PHE A 158 -0.99 -21.90 23.68
CA PHE A 158 -0.32 -22.24 22.42
C PHE A 158 1.06 -21.57 22.30
N HIS A 159 1.18 -20.29 22.67
CA HIS A 159 2.45 -19.57 22.65
C HIS A 159 3.43 -20.11 23.68
N ALA A 160 2.98 -20.35 24.91
CA ALA A 160 3.80 -20.96 25.95
C ALA A 160 4.31 -22.34 25.53
N ALA A 161 3.46 -23.16 24.90
CA ALA A 161 3.87 -24.46 24.37
C ALA A 161 4.86 -24.36 23.21
N ALA A 162 4.76 -23.32 22.37
CA ALA A 162 5.70 -23.07 21.27
C ALA A 162 7.07 -22.65 21.81
N GLU A 163 7.09 -21.74 22.79
CA GLU A 163 8.32 -21.25 23.43
C GLU A 163 9.01 -22.38 24.20
N ALA A 164 8.27 -23.19 24.97
CA ALA A 164 8.83 -24.34 25.66
C ALA A 164 9.35 -25.44 24.72
N ALA A 165 8.80 -25.56 23.52
CA ALA A 165 9.22 -26.56 22.55
C ALA A 165 10.45 -26.13 21.72
N ASP A 166 10.74 -24.82 21.67
CA ASP A 166 11.81 -24.20 20.89
C ASP A 166 12.11 -24.90 19.54
N PRO A 167 11.11 -24.97 18.64
CA PRO A 167 11.24 -25.78 17.44
C PRO A 167 12.13 -25.13 16.38
N ASP A 168 13.01 -25.92 15.76
CA ASP A 168 13.80 -25.49 14.58
C ASP A 168 12.93 -24.96 13.43
N ASP A 169 11.72 -25.51 13.28
CA ASP A 169 10.71 -25.08 12.30
C ASP A 169 9.39 -24.77 13.02
N PRO A 170 9.20 -23.50 13.45
CA PRO A 170 8.01 -23.08 14.19
C PRO A 170 6.71 -23.26 13.40
N GLU A 171 6.72 -23.03 12.08
CA GLU A 171 5.53 -23.16 11.23
C GLU A 171 5.07 -24.61 11.16
N LYS A 172 6.00 -25.54 10.93
CA LYS A 172 5.72 -26.97 10.86
C LYS A 172 5.36 -27.56 12.23
N TRP A 173 6.01 -27.09 13.29
CA TRP A 173 5.63 -27.44 14.65
C TRP A 173 4.18 -27.01 14.94
N ALA A 174 3.83 -25.74 14.64
CA ALA A 174 2.49 -25.21 14.85
C ALA A 174 1.43 -26.01 14.10
N ALA A 175 1.67 -26.31 12.82
CA ALA A 175 0.76 -27.11 12.00
C ALA A 175 0.52 -28.52 12.59
N ARG A 176 1.57 -29.19 13.08
CA ARG A 176 1.45 -30.50 13.75
C ARG A 176 0.73 -30.40 15.09
N HIS A 177 1.09 -29.41 15.90
CA HIS A 177 0.52 -29.18 17.23
C HIS A 177 -0.99 -28.94 17.14
N ILE A 178 -1.42 -28.02 16.28
CA ILE A 178 -2.84 -27.69 16.05
C ILE A 178 -3.61 -28.88 15.47
N LYS A 179 -2.98 -29.69 14.60
CA LYS A 179 -3.62 -30.91 14.07
C LYS A 179 -3.86 -31.94 15.18
N ARG A 180 -2.92 -32.12 16.10
CA ARG A 180 -2.98 -33.10 17.20
C ARG A 180 -4.02 -32.73 18.26
N THR A 181 -4.14 -31.45 18.60
CA THR A 181 -5.03 -30.99 19.67
C THR A 181 -6.51 -30.97 19.27
N ARG A 182 -6.85 -31.25 18.00
CA ARG A 182 -8.24 -31.37 17.46
C ARG A 182 -9.19 -30.24 17.92
N ASN A 183 -8.67 -29.05 18.18
CA ASN A 183 -9.45 -27.99 18.80
C ASN A 183 -10.30 -27.21 17.78
N LYS A 184 -11.32 -26.50 18.29
CA LYS A 184 -12.22 -25.65 17.49
C LYS A 184 -11.49 -24.53 16.73
N TRP A 185 -10.30 -24.14 17.19
CA TRP A 185 -9.52 -23.02 16.66
C TRP A 185 -8.89 -23.29 15.30
N ARG A 186 -8.55 -24.55 14.99
CA ARG A 186 -8.02 -24.90 13.66
C ARG A 186 -8.92 -24.44 12.50
N LYS A 187 -10.24 -24.51 12.68
CA LYS A 187 -11.22 -24.10 11.65
C LYS A 187 -11.31 -22.58 11.48
N ARG A 188 -10.74 -21.81 12.42
CA ARG A 188 -10.76 -20.35 12.44
C ARG A 188 -9.50 -19.73 11.83
N ILE A 189 -8.50 -20.54 11.51
CA ILE A 189 -7.29 -20.10 10.80
C ILE A 189 -7.61 -20.05 9.31
N PRO A 190 -7.49 -18.90 8.63
CA PRO A 190 -7.77 -18.83 7.21
C PRO A 190 -6.87 -19.75 6.39
N LYS A 191 -7.38 -20.22 5.25
CA LYS A 191 -6.65 -21.16 4.38
C LYS A 191 -5.33 -20.54 3.91
N GLY A 192 -4.24 -21.31 4.02
CA GLY A 192 -2.91 -20.90 3.58
C GLY A 192 -2.15 -20.02 4.58
N TRP A 193 -2.79 -19.58 5.67
CA TRP A 193 -2.11 -18.83 6.72
C TRP A 193 -1.31 -19.77 7.62
N LYS A 194 -0.09 -19.35 7.94
CA LYS A 194 0.85 -20.12 8.76
C LYS A 194 1.07 -19.44 10.11
N ILE A 195 0.51 -20.00 11.18
CA ILE A 195 0.78 -19.54 12.55
C ILE A 195 2.27 -19.70 12.87
N LEU A 196 2.83 -18.77 13.65
CA LEU A 196 4.27 -18.63 13.93
C LEU A 196 5.14 -18.30 12.71
N SER A 197 4.55 -17.99 11.54
CA SER A 197 5.28 -17.33 10.46
C SER A 197 5.86 -16.02 10.93
N ASP A 198 6.82 -15.50 10.18
CA ASP A 198 7.42 -14.20 10.45
C ASP A 198 6.36 -13.07 10.57
N HIS A 199 5.40 -13.01 9.64
CA HIS A 199 4.28 -12.05 9.71
C HIS A 199 3.46 -12.19 10.99
N TYR A 200 3.21 -13.43 11.44
CA TYR A 200 2.49 -13.71 12.68
C TYR A 200 3.27 -13.18 13.90
N ARG A 201 4.58 -13.38 13.91
CA ARG A 201 5.45 -12.96 15.01
C ARG A 201 5.49 -11.44 15.12
N VAL A 202 5.64 -10.72 14.01
CA VAL A 202 5.57 -9.25 13.98
C VAL A 202 4.20 -8.77 14.45
N ALA A 203 3.11 -9.38 13.97
CA ALA A 203 1.75 -9.08 14.41
C ALA A 203 1.51 -9.32 15.90
N ARG A 204 2.17 -10.33 16.49
CA ARG A 204 2.08 -10.59 17.94
C ARG A 204 2.86 -9.57 18.75
N ALA A 205 3.99 -9.09 18.24
CA ALA A 205 4.93 -8.24 18.97
C ALA A 205 4.58 -6.75 18.93
N MET A 206 3.83 -6.28 17.93
CA MET A 206 3.53 -4.86 17.78
C MET A 206 2.58 -4.29 18.85
N SER A 207 2.81 -3.03 19.17
CA SER A 207 1.92 -2.16 19.94
C SER A 207 0.64 -1.79 19.17
N GLU A 208 -0.31 -1.16 19.87
CA GLU A 208 -1.52 -0.63 19.24
C GLU A 208 -1.21 0.60 18.37
N GLU A 209 -0.24 1.41 18.76
CA GLU A 209 0.20 2.60 18.02
C GLU A 209 0.83 2.20 16.67
N GLU A 210 1.71 1.20 16.68
CA GLU A 210 2.31 0.66 15.46
C GLU A 210 1.27 -0.01 14.55
N TYR A 211 0.27 -0.68 15.14
CA TYR A 211 -0.83 -1.24 14.36
C TYR A 211 -1.69 -0.15 13.71
N LYS A 212 -2.06 0.89 14.46
CA LYS A 212 -2.81 2.06 13.94
C LYS A 212 -2.04 2.77 12.83
N TYR A 213 -0.71 2.88 12.98
CA TYR A 213 0.17 3.39 11.94
C TYR A 213 0.01 2.59 10.63
N LEU A 214 0.14 1.26 10.68
CA LEU A 214 -0.02 0.41 9.49
C LEU A 214 -1.43 0.50 8.87
N LEU A 215 -2.47 0.60 9.70
CA LEU A 215 -3.85 0.79 9.24
C LEU A 215 -4.04 2.12 8.49
N ALA A 216 -3.37 3.19 8.93
CA ALA A 216 -3.45 4.51 8.32
C ALA A 216 -2.76 4.61 6.95
N LEU A 217 -1.87 3.67 6.61
CA LEU A 217 -1.19 3.66 5.32
C LEU A 217 -2.17 3.31 4.17
N PRO A 218 -2.27 4.17 3.13
CA PRO A 218 -3.09 3.92 1.95
C PRO A 218 -2.42 2.90 1.01
N LEU A 219 -3.21 2.36 0.07
CA LEU A 219 -2.68 1.54 -1.03
C LEU A 219 -1.94 2.37 -2.10
N VAL A 220 -2.33 3.63 -2.27
CA VAL A 220 -1.74 4.56 -3.24
C VAL A 220 -1.65 5.96 -2.63
N LEU A 221 -0.52 6.62 -2.79
CA LEU A 221 -0.40 8.08 -2.58
C LEU A 221 -0.50 8.79 -3.94
N HIS A 222 -1.37 9.77 -4.02
CA HIS A 222 -1.54 10.65 -5.17
C HIS A 222 -0.91 12.01 -4.85
N VAL A 223 0.01 12.48 -5.70
CA VAL A 223 0.79 13.70 -5.48
C VAL A 223 0.60 14.64 -6.67
N PRO A 224 -0.48 15.45 -6.69
CA PRO A 224 -0.80 16.31 -7.82
C PRO A 224 0.28 17.35 -8.12
N SER A 225 0.92 17.91 -7.09
CA SER A 225 2.00 18.91 -7.25
C SER A 225 3.21 18.39 -8.00
N ALA A 226 3.38 17.06 -8.07
CA ALA A 226 4.49 16.41 -8.75
C ALA A 226 4.07 15.51 -9.92
N HIS A 227 2.77 15.51 -10.29
CA HIS A 227 2.19 14.58 -11.27
C HIS A 227 2.64 13.13 -11.04
N THR A 228 2.57 12.70 -9.78
CA THR A 228 3.18 11.46 -9.32
C THR A 228 2.18 10.60 -8.55
N LEU A 229 2.26 9.29 -8.79
CA LEU A 229 1.60 8.26 -8.00
C LEU A 229 2.66 7.41 -7.30
N ILE A 230 2.45 7.09 -6.02
CA ILE A 230 3.29 6.15 -5.28
C ILE A 230 2.40 4.96 -4.92
N ALA A 231 2.82 3.76 -5.29
CA ALA A 231 2.10 2.52 -5.02
C ALA A 231 3.11 1.39 -4.83
N HIS A 232 2.79 0.39 -3.99
CA HIS A 232 3.77 -0.63 -3.66
C HIS A 232 4.18 -1.49 -4.87
N ALA A 233 3.23 -2.15 -5.53
CA ALA A 233 3.53 -2.94 -6.73
C ALA A 233 3.38 -2.14 -8.03
N GLY A 234 2.58 -1.07 -8.00
CA GLY A 234 2.36 -0.16 -9.13
C GLY A 234 0.90 0.11 -9.43
N VAL A 235 0.67 0.80 -10.55
CA VAL A 235 -0.64 1.12 -11.12
C VAL A 235 -0.59 0.94 -12.64
N LEU A 236 -1.70 0.56 -13.24
CA LEU A 236 -1.81 0.42 -14.70
C LEU A 236 -2.20 1.75 -15.36
N PRO A 237 -1.64 2.06 -16.55
CA PRO A 237 -2.03 3.24 -17.31
C PRO A 237 -3.40 3.09 -18.01
N SER A 238 -3.84 1.84 -18.18
CA SER A 238 -5.00 1.46 -18.98
C SER A 238 -5.57 0.11 -18.55
N ASP A 239 -6.84 -0.14 -18.84
CA ASP A 239 -7.44 -1.47 -18.71
C ASP A 239 -6.89 -2.38 -19.83
N PRO A 240 -6.16 -3.46 -19.52
CA PRO A 240 -5.49 -4.27 -20.53
C PRO A 240 -6.41 -4.91 -21.57
N ARG A 241 -7.72 -5.01 -21.28
CA ARG A 241 -8.73 -5.56 -22.19
C ARG A 241 -9.00 -4.68 -23.42
N TYR A 242 -8.57 -3.41 -23.40
CA TYR A 242 -8.74 -2.49 -24.53
C TYR A 242 -7.40 -1.92 -25.00
N LYS A 243 -7.37 -1.49 -26.26
CA LYS A 243 -6.21 -0.76 -26.81
C LYS A 243 -6.07 0.62 -26.14
N PRO A 244 -4.85 1.20 -26.09
CA PRO A 244 -4.61 2.48 -25.41
C PRO A 244 -5.48 3.65 -25.91
N TYR A 245 -5.78 3.68 -27.22
CA TYR A 245 -6.62 4.71 -27.86
C TYR A 245 -8.13 4.49 -27.73
N HIS A 246 -8.56 3.41 -27.06
CA HIS A 246 -9.98 3.11 -26.92
C HIS A 246 -10.67 4.14 -26.02
N ARG A 247 -11.85 4.64 -26.39
CA ARG A 247 -12.60 5.69 -25.66
C ARG A 247 -12.91 5.41 -24.17
N ARG A 248 -12.76 4.16 -23.73
CA ARG A 248 -12.92 3.76 -22.32
C ARG A 248 -11.65 3.96 -21.50
N GLN A 249 -10.51 4.18 -22.14
CA GLN A 249 -9.27 4.43 -21.44
C GLN A 249 -9.25 5.87 -20.93
N PRO A 250 -8.82 6.10 -19.67
CA PRO A 250 -8.75 7.44 -19.09
C PRO A 250 -7.81 8.35 -19.87
N LEU A 251 -6.69 7.82 -20.39
CA LEU A 251 -5.71 8.59 -21.16
C LEU A 251 -6.14 8.89 -22.61
N ALA A 252 -7.15 8.20 -23.14
CA ALA A 252 -7.63 8.39 -24.51
C ALA A 252 -8.61 9.55 -24.68
N ARG A 253 -8.92 10.27 -23.60
CA ARG A 253 -9.91 11.35 -23.57
C ARG A 253 -9.50 12.45 -22.61
N ILE A 254 -9.92 13.67 -22.94
CA ILE A 254 -9.84 14.79 -22.00
C ILE A 254 -10.82 14.50 -20.85
N PRO A 255 -10.38 14.55 -19.58
CA PRO A 255 -11.25 14.35 -18.43
C PRO A 255 -12.42 15.34 -18.40
N SER A 256 -13.59 14.86 -17.95
CA SER A 256 -14.76 15.69 -17.69
C SER A 256 -14.87 16.00 -16.20
N LEU A 257 -15.43 17.15 -15.84
CA LEU A 257 -15.81 17.42 -14.46
C LEU A 257 -16.90 16.46 -13.99
N PRO A 258 -16.80 15.90 -12.77
CA PRO A 258 -17.92 15.21 -12.12
C PRO A 258 -19.14 16.13 -12.00
N HIS A 259 -20.35 15.57 -12.05
CA HIS A 259 -21.59 16.34 -11.90
C HIS A 259 -21.73 17.02 -10.54
N ASP A 260 -21.16 16.43 -9.48
CA ASP A 260 -21.17 16.95 -8.10
C ASP A 260 -19.82 17.57 -7.70
N PHE A 261 -19.09 18.15 -8.66
CA PHE A 261 -17.78 18.74 -8.40
C PHE A 261 -17.92 20.03 -7.57
N ASP A 262 -17.71 19.91 -6.25
CA ASP A 262 -17.52 21.04 -5.35
C ASP A 262 -16.05 21.46 -5.43
N SER A 263 -15.79 22.65 -5.98
CA SER A 263 -14.41 23.12 -6.11
C SER A 263 -14.06 24.00 -4.91
N ASP A 264 -13.08 23.57 -4.12
CA ASP A 264 -12.32 24.44 -3.22
C ASP A 264 -11.40 25.43 -3.99
N LEU A 265 -11.65 25.62 -5.29
CA LEU A 265 -10.92 26.55 -6.15
C LEU A 265 -11.72 27.85 -6.23
N ASP A 266 -11.05 29.00 -6.23
CA ASP A 266 -11.65 30.33 -6.45
C ASP A 266 -12.30 30.48 -7.86
N PHE A 267 -12.36 29.41 -8.65
CA PHE A 267 -12.87 29.37 -10.01
C PHE A 267 -13.41 27.95 -10.37
N THR A 268 -14.73 27.83 -10.57
CA THR A 268 -15.39 26.68 -11.20
C THR A 268 -15.61 26.95 -12.69
N PRO A 269 -14.83 26.35 -13.61
CA PRO A 269 -15.16 26.45 -15.04
C PRO A 269 -16.44 25.67 -15.35
N ASP A 270 -17.27 26.20 -16.25
CA ASP A 270 -18.42 25.47 -16.80
C ASP A 270 -17.93 24.14 -17.41
N PRO A 271 -18.50 22.97 -17.03
CA PRO A 271 -18.16 21.66 -17.59
C PRO A 271 -18.17 21.60 -19.12
N SER A 272 -19.01 22.41 -19.78
CA SER A 272 -19.10 22.52 -21.24
C SER A 272 -17.96 23.32 -21.87
N GLU A 273 -17.25 24.14 -21.09
CA GLU A 273 -16.15 25.00 -21.55
C GLU A 273 -14.75 24.49 -21.18
N LEU A 274 -14.60 23.44 -20.35
CA LEU A 274 -13.26 22.93 -19.97
C LEU A 274 -12.37 22.55 -21.16
N ARG A 275 -12.97 22.07 -22.26
CA ARG A 275 -12.23 21.77 -23.49
C ARG A 275 -11.69 23.04 -24.17
N ALA A 276 -12.41 24.15 -24.08
CA ALA A 276 -11.97 25.43 -24.65
C ALA A 276 -10.81 26.04 -23.84
N TYR A 277 -10.74 25.76 -22.53
CA TYR A 277 -9.70 26.27 -21.63
C TYR A 277 -8.60 25.25 -21.30
N SER A 278 -8.45 24.15 -22.06
CA SER A 278 -7.44 23.12 -21.80
C SER A 278 -5.98 23.63 -21.81
N HIS A 279 -5.77 24.85 -22.30
CA HIS A 279 -4.50 25.58 -22.39
C HIS A 279 -4.30 26.63 -21.30
N SER A 280 -5.35 26.96 -20.54
CA SER A 280 -5.22 27.96 -19.49
C SER A 280 -4.34 27.40 -18.38
N GLU A 281 -3.29 28.15 -18.00
CA GLU A 281 -2.48 27.89 -16.81
C GLU A 281 -3.34 27.62 -15.56
N LYS A 282 -4.56 28.17 -15.53
CA LYS A 282 -5.52 27.96 -14.43
C LYS A 282 -6.25 26.60 -14.50
N THR A 283 -6.46 26.04 -15.68
CA THR A 283 -7.28 24.82 -15.88
C THR A 283 -6.44 23.55 -16.04
N LEU A 284 -5.19 23.69 -16.49
CA LEU A 284 -4.28 22.55 -16.69
C LEU A 284 -4.05 21.72 -15.41
N PRO A 285 -3.76 22.33 -14.23
CA PRO A 285 -3.58 21.55 -12.99
C PRO A 285 -4.83 20.73 -12.63
N LEU A 286 -6.02 21.29 -12.85
CA LEU A 286 -7.29 20.62 -12.62
C LEU A 286 -7.47 19.43 -13.57
N LEU A 287 -7.24 19.60 -14.87
CA LEU A 287 -7.35 18.53 -15.86
C LEU A 287 -6.37 17.38 -15.58
N ARG A 288 -5.13 17.69 -15.20
CA ARG A 288 -4.15 16.67 -14.81
C ARG A 288 -4.60 15.90 -13.57
N ARG A 289 -5.07 16.60 -12.54
CA ARG A 289 -5.62 15.98 -11.33
C ARG A 289 -6.81 15.07 -11.64
N LEU A 290 -7.71 15.48 -12.54
CA LEU A 290 -8.85 14.66 -12.98
C LEU A 290 -8.38 13.43 -13.77
N GLN A 291 -7.36 13.57 -14.64
CA GLN A 291 -6.77 12.45 -15.36
C GLN A 291 -6.14 11.44 -14.40
N GLU A 292 -5.37 11.89 -13.43
CA GLU A 292 -4.74 11.06 -12.41
C GLU A 292 -5.79 10.34 -11.55
N ALA A 293 -6.86 11.04 -11.16
CA ALA A 293 -8.01 10.42 -10.48
C ALA A 293 -8.71 9.37 -11.36
N ALA A 294 -8.83 9.61 -12.67
CA ALA A 294 -9.41 8.66 -13.62
C ALA A 294 -8.54 7.42 -13.79
N LEU A 295 -7.20 7.55 -13.80
CA LEU A 295 -6.28 6.40 -13.77
C LEU A 295 -6.57 5.48 -12.57
N LEU A 296 -6.79 6.07 -11.38
CA LEU A 296 -7.03 5.31 -10.15
C LEU A 296 -8.45 4.71 -10.07
N SER A 297 -9.45 5.40 -10.62
CA SER A 297 -10.87 5.03 -10.44
C SER A 297 -11.49 4.29 -11.62
N GLU A 298 -11.06 4.58 -12.85
CA GLU A 298 -11.68 4.04 -14.07
C GLU A 298 -10.98 2.80 -14.60
N VAL A 299 -9.70 2.59 -14.29
CA VAL A 299 -8.98 1.34 -14.59
C VAL A 299 -9.36 0.31 -13.52
N PRO A 300 -10.13 -0.75 -13.83
CA PRO A 300 -10.68 -1.65 -12.81
C PRO A 300 -9.63 -2.32 -11.94
N GLN A 301 -8.47 -2.65 -12.53
CA GLN A 301 -7.36 -3.30 -11.85
C GLN A 301 -6.71 -2.38 -10.79
N ASN A 302 -6.74 -1.07 -10.97
CA ASN A 302 -6.21 -0.11 -9.98
C ASN A 302 -7.09 0.00 -8.73
N ARG A 303 -8.34 -0.48 -8.79
CA ARG A 303 -9.27 -0.57 -7.64
C ARG A 303 -9.17 -1.90 -6.91
N ASP A 304 -8.43 -2.87 -7.44
CA ASP A 304 -8.21 -4.16 -6.79
C ASP A 304 -6.98 -4.07 -5.86
N PRO A 305 -7.16 -4.21 -4.53
CA PRO A 305 -6.05 -4.20 -3.59
C PRO A 305 -5.00 -5.27 -3.88
N TRP A 306 -5.41 -6.44 -4.38
CA TRP A 306 -4.47 -7.49 -4.71
C TRP A 306 -3.51 -7.05 -5.83
N VAL A 307 -4.02 -6.37 -6.85
CA VAL A 307 -3.22 -5.87 -7.97
C VAL A 307 -2.20 -4.83 -7.50
N THR A 308 -2.67 -3.79 -6.80
CA THR A 308 -1.81 -2.68 -6.32
C THR A 308 -0.72 -3.13 -5.34
N LEU A 309 -0.92 -4.28 -4.67
CA LEU A 309 0.02 -4.89 -3.74
C LEU A 309 0.91 -5.98 -4.36
N ASN A 310 0.55 -6.60 -5.49
CA ASN A 310 1.24 -7.82 -5.96
C ASN A 310 1.58 -7.84 -7.45
N MET A 311 1.15 -6.87 -8.25
CA MET A 311 1.36 -6.90 -9.70
C MET A 311 2.84 -6.84 -10.10
N ARG A 312 3.22 -7.67 -11.09
CA ARG A 312 4.52 -7.62 -11.76
C ARG A 312 4.43 -7.57 -13.27
N GLY A 313 3.35 -8.13 -13.83
CA GLY A 313 3.14 -8.15 -15.27
C GLY A 313 1.69 -8.43 -15.66
N ILE A 314 1.48 -8.48 -16.97
CA ILE A 314 0.21 -8.68 -17.64
C ILE A 314 0.40 -9.84 -18.62
N LEU A 315 -0.40 -10.89 -18.49
CA LEU A 315 -0.36 -12.06 -19.36
C LEU A 315 -1.05 -11.78 -20.71
N GLU A 316 -0.85 -12.67 -21.69
CA GLU A 316 -1.43 -12.54 -23.03
C GLU A 316 -2.97 -12.51 -23.03
N ASP A 317 -3.59 -13.15 -22.05
CA ASP A 317 -5.05 -13.16 -21.85
C ASP A 317 -5.58 -11.93 -21.09
N ASN A 318 -4.71 -10.94 -20.82
CA ASN A 318 -4.96 -9.73 -20.03
C ASN A 318 -5.08 -9.93 -18.52
N THR A 319 -4.78 -11.12 -18.01
CA THR A 319 -4.74 -11.39 -16.57
C THR A 319 -3.52 -10.73 -15.93
N ILE A 320 -3.71 -10.15 -14.74
CA ILE A 320 -2.62 -9.57 -13.96
C ILE A 320 -1.90 -10.67 -13.17
N THR A 321 -0.57 -10.68 -13.26
CA THR A 321 0.28 -11.69 -12.63
C THR A 321 1.25 -11.09 -11.63
N ARG A 322 1.51 -11.84 -10.56
CA ARG A 322 2.58 -11.59 -9.58
C ARG A 322 3.85 -12.42 -9.84
N ALA A 323 3.80 -13.30 -10.84
CA ALA A 323 4.96 -14.08 -11.26
C ALA A 323 5.86 -13.25 -12.17
N LYS A 324 6.99 -13.84 -12.60
CA LYS A 324 7.99 -13.17 -13.46
C LYS A 324 7.73 -13.47 -14.94
N ASP A 325 6.46 -13.41 -15.32
CA ASP A 325 5.93 -13.73 -16.64
C ASP A 325 5.06 -12.58 -17.17
N GLY A 326 4.71 -12.67 -18.44
CA GLY A 326 3.95 -11.64 -19.14
C GLY A 326 4.74 -10.36 -19.41
N GLU A 327 4.03 -9.38 -19.97
CA GLU A 327 4.53 -8.03 -20.18
C GLU A 327 4.70 -7.33 -18.83
N PRO A 328 5.89 -6.79 -18.50
CA PRO A 328 6.05 -5.98 -17.31
C PRO A 328 5.12 -4.75 -17.33
N TRP A 329 4.35 -4.55 -16.26
CA TRP A 329 3.41 -3.43 -16.21
C TRP A 329 4.11 -2.06 -16.35
N ALA A 330 5.33 -1.94 -15.80
CA ALA A 330 6.12 -0.70 -15.85
C ALA A 330 6.58 -0.36 -17.28
N GLU A 331 6.81 -1.36 -18.14
CA GLU A 331 7.13 -1.11 -19.56
C GLU A 331 5.90 -0.54 -20.28
N ARG A 332 4.72 -1.15 -20.05
CA ARG A 332 3.45 -0.61 -20.56
C ARG A 332 3.17 0.80 -20.06
N TRP A 333 3.38 1.07 -18.77
CA TRP A 333 3.25 2.41 -18.19
C TRP A 333 4.10 3.42 -18.95
N ASN A 334 5.39 3.15 -19.13
CA ASN A 334 6.29 4.09 -19.82
C ASN A 334 5.94 4.25 -21.30
N ALA A 335 5.49 3.19 -21.97
CA ALA A 335 5.05 3.25 -23.36
C ALA A 335 3.85 4.20 -23.52
N GLU A 336 2.81 4.05 -22.69
CA GLU A 336 1.60 4.88 -22.77
C GLU A 336 1.83 6.31 -22.28
N MET A 337 2.63 6.53 -21.24
CA MET A 337 3.04 7.90 -20.85
C MET A 337 3.85 8.58 -21.96
N GLY A 338 4.61 7.81 -22.75
CA GLY A 338 5.29 8.32 -23.96
C GLY A 338 4.37 8.66 -25.13
N MET A 339 3.08 8.30 -25.06
CA MET A 339 2.06 8.67 -26.05
C MET A 339 1.31 9.96 -25.68
N CYS A 340 1.42 10.43 -24.43
CA CYS A 340 0.76 11.65 -23.97
C CYS A 340 1.31 12.89 -24.69
N GLY A 341 0.44 13.54 -25.46
CA GLY A 341 0.75 14.71 -26.28
C GLY A 341 0.12 16.02 -25.80
N GLY A 342 -0.38 16.07 -24.57
CA GLY A 342 -1.13 17.21 -24.03
C GLY A 342 -2.62 17.17 -24.36
N PHE A 343 -3.42 18.01 -23.70
CA PHE A 343 -4.89 18.04 -23.87
C PHE A 343 -5.37 18.73 -25.15
N ASP A 344 -4.47 19.32 -25.94
CA ASP A 344 -4.80 19.98 -27.19
C ASP A 344 -4.48 19.11 -28.40
N ARG A 345 -5.43 18.99 -29.33
CA ARG A 345 -5.22 18.35 -30.63
C ARG A 345 -4.87 19.37 -31.73
N GLY A 346 -4.62 20.64 -31.40
CA GLY A 346 -4.56 21.77 -32.34
C GLY A 346 -3.26 22.57 -32.47
N HIS A 347 -2.40 22.68 -31.45
CA HIS A 347 -1.25 23.59 -31.50
C HIS A 347 0.10 22.89 -31.70
N LYS A 348 0.71 23.24 -32.84
CA LYS A 348 2.03 22.82 -33.34
C LYS A 348 3.20 23.31 -32.47
N HIS A 349 3.27 23.02 -31.17
CA HIS A 349 4.49 23.22 -30.39
C HIS A 349 4.64 22.19 -29.29
N ILE A 350 4.89 20.93 -29.66
CA ILE A 350 5.56 19.97 -28.78
C ILE A 350 6.71 19.36 -29.57
N HIS A 351 7.91 19.49 -29.02
CA HIS A 351 9.12 18.94 -29.59
C HIS A 351 8.99 17.41 -29.72
N ARG A 352 9.30 16.92 -30.92
CA ARG A 352 9.40 15.53 -31.42
C ARG A 352 8.12 14.88 -32.00
N ALA A 353 8.12 14.91 -33.33
CA ALA A 353 7.62 13.90 -34.28
C ALA A 353 6.16 13.47 -34.15
N HIS A 354 5.35 13.95 -35.10
CA HIS A 354 4.20 13.27 -35.69
C HIS A 354 4.00 11.82 -35.24
N ARG A 355 3.09 11.59 -34.29
CA ARG A 355 2.46 10.29 -34.12
C ARG A 355 0.97 10.50 -34.32
N GLU A 356 0.39 9.84 -35.32
CA GLU A 356 -1.07 9.74 -35.50
C GLU A 356 -1.75 9.10 -34.26
N ASP A 357 -0.94 8.50 -33.36
CA ASP A 357 -1.37 7.81 -32.13
C ASP A 357 -1.19 8.62 -30.83
N ALA A 358 -1.00 9.94 -30.89
CA ALA A 358 -0.86 10.76 -29.68
C ALA A 358 -2.16 10.77 -28.83
N LEU A 359 -2.02 10.55 -27.53
CA LEU A 359 -3.13 10.56 -26.57
C LEU A 359 -3.33 11.97 -25.98
N PRO A 360 -4.59 12.40 -25.76
CA PRO A 360 -4.90 13.71 -25.19
C PRO A 360 -4.70 13.70 -23.67
N CYS A 361 -3.47 13.50 -23.22
CA CYS A 361 -3.10 13.36 -21.82
C CYS A 361 -1.75 14.02 -21.53
N TYR A 362 -1.45 14.19 -20.24
CA TYR A 362 -0.10 14.51 -19.76
C TYR A 362 0.52 13.31 -19.04
N PRO A 363 1.84 13.09 -19.16
CA PRO A 363 2.49 11.97 -18.51
C PRO A 363 2.53 12.14 -16.99
N ALA A 364 2.41 11.03 -16.27
CA ALA A 364 2.56 10.95 -14.82
C ALA A 364 3.68 9.96 -14.44
N THR A 365 4.35 10.21 -13.32
CA THR A 365 5.41 9.34 -12.80
C THR A 365 4.86 8.36 -11.77
N VAL A 366 5.28 7.09 -11.81
CA VAL A 366 4.98 6.12 -10.74
C VAL A 366 6.25 5.74 -9.97
N VAL A 367 6.22 5.88 -8.65
CA VAL A 367 7.30 5.38 -7.77
C VAL A 367 6.80 4.14 -7.04
N TYR A 368 7.57 3.05 -7.06
CA TYR A 368 7.13 1.74 -6.58
C TYR A 368 8.24 0.87 -6.00
N GLY A 369 7.84 -0.24 -5.38
CA GLY A 369 8.68 -1.26 -4.73
C GLY A 369 8.47 -2.66 -5.30
N HIS A 370 8.37 -3.68 -4.43
CA HIS A 370 7.86 -5.05 -4.67
C HIS A 370 8.66 -5.99 -5.60
N ALA A 371 9.27 -5.44 -6.65
CA ALA A 371 9.81 -6.16 -7.79
C ALA A 371 11.31 -6.47 -7.66
N ALA A 372 11.78 -6.85 -6.46
CA ALA A 372 13.18 -7.10 -6.11
C ALA A 372 13.97 -7.80 -7.21
N SER A 373 13.41 -8.81 -7.86
CA SER A 373 14.09 -9.56 -8.92
C SER A 373 14.58 -8.73 -10.10
N ARG A 374 14.02 -7.54 -10.33
CA ARG A 374 14.47 -6.56 -11.33
C ARG A 374 15.60 -5.67 -10.81
N GLY A 375 15.75 -5.58 -9.48
CA GLY A 375 16.63 -4.64 -8.82
C GLY A 375 16.11 -3.21 -8.95
N LEU A 376 17.02 -2.25 -8.83
CA LEU A 376 16.72 -0.84 -9.07
C LEU A 376 16.28 -0.67 -10.54
N ASP A 377 15.04 -0.25 -10.77
CA ASP A 377 14.39 -0.20 -12.08
C ASP A 377 13.95 1.24 -12.41
N VAL A 378 14.88 2.04 -12.93
CA VAL A 378 14.63 3.45 -13.24
C VAL A 378 14.35 3.64 -14.73
N LYS A 379 13.17 4.19 -15.04
CA LYS A 379 12.72 4.56 -16.38
C LYS A 379 12.29 6.03 -16.41
N ARG A 380 11.81 6.54 -17.55
CA ARG A 380 11.44 7.95 -17.71
C ARG A 380 10.23 8.35 -16.86
N TRP A 381 9.23 7.47 -16.77
CA TRP A 381 7.95 7.71 -16.10
C TRP A 381 7.65 6.71 -15.00
N SER A 382 8.61 5.86 -14.65
CA SER A 382 8.48 4.95 -13.50
C SER A 382 9.81 4.74 -12.79
N VAL A 383 9.79 4.67 -11.47
CA VAL A 383 10.97 4.50 -10.61
C VAL A 383 10.72 3.37 -9.62
N GLY A 384 11.28 2.20 -9.89
CA GLY A 384 11.26 1.04 -8.99
C GLY A 384 12.44 1.07 -8.04
N LEU A 385 12.16 1.18 -6.73
CA LEU A 385 13.15 1.35 -5.66
C LEU A 385 13.52 0.06 -4.92
N ASP A 386 12.82 -1.04 -5.17
CA ASP A 386 13.14 -2.35 -4.60
C ASP A 386 14.41 -2.96 -5.22
N SER A 387 15.56 -2.54 -4.69
CA SER A 387 16.86 -3.12 -4.99
C SER A 387 17.15 -4.42 -4.21
N GLY A 388 16.14 -4.95 -3.49
CA GLY A 388 16.10 -6.16 -2.68
C GLY A 388 17.16 -6.29 -1.62
N CYS A 389 17.09 -5.38 -0.65
CA CYS A 389 17.97 -5.31 0.51
C CYS A 389 18.03 -6.64 1.28
N VAL A 390 16.88 -7.24 1.59
CA VAL A 390 16.75 -8.50 2.33
C VAL A 390 17.40 -9.70 1.63
N SER A 391 17.74 -9.58 0.35
CA SER A 391 18.49 -10.58 -0.42
C SER A 391 19.98 -10.24 -0.51
N ASN A 392 20.55 -9.58 0.51
CA ASN A 392 21.95 -9.16 0.61
C ASN A 392 22.44 -8.30 -0.57
N ARG A 393 21.53 -7.48 -1.15
CA ARG A 393 21.85 -6.53 -2.22
C ARG A 393 21.96 -5.13 -1.67
N ARG A 394 21.01 -4.24 -2.00
CA ARG A 394 21.07 -2.82 -1.66
C ARG A 394 19.73 -2.33 -1.16
N LEU A 395 19.75 -1.29 -0.33
CA LEU A 395 18.59 -0.47 0.00
C LEU A 395 18.75 0.86 -0.73
N SER A 396 17.73 1.26 -1.49
CA SER A 396 17.76 2.47 -2.33
C SER A 396 16.70 3.47 -1.90
N ALA A 397 16.98 4.74 -2.14
CA ALA A 397 16.05 5.85 -1.98
C ALA A 397 16.13 6.80 -3.19
N LEU A 398 14.99 7.40 -3.53
CA LEU A 398 14.91 8.53 -4.44
C LEU A 398 14.88 9.82 -3.64
N VAL A 399 15.78 10.74 -3.94
CA VAL A 399 15.86 12.07 -3.34
C VAL A 399 15.43 13.11 -4.37
N LEU A 400 14.46 13.95 -4.01
CA LEU A 400 13.92 15.04 -4.82
C LEU A 400 14.08 16.36 -4.07
N ASP A 401 14.74 17.34 -4.68
CA ASP A 401 14.93 18.69 -4.11
C ASP A 401 14.73 19.78 -5.17
N SER A 402 14.55 21.05 -4.79
CA SER A 402 14.35 22.13 -5.77
C SER A 402 15.58 22.41 -6.66
N LYS A 403 16.77 21.95 -6.26
CA LYS A 403 17.99 22.11 -7.06
C LYS A 403 18.06 21.06 -8.18
N SER A 404 17.39 19.93 -7.98
CA SER A 404 17.22 18.88 -8.96
C SER A 404 16.16 19.22 -10.01
N SER A 405 15.26 20.20 -9.77
CA SER A 405 14.31 20.69 -10.78
C SER A 405 14.85 21.80 -11.68
N SER A 406 16.09 22.25 -11.51
CA SER A 406 16.71 23.29 -12.35
C SER A 406 17.56 22.68 -13.49
N PRO A 407 17.28 22.95 -14.78
CA PRO A 407 18.15 22.52 -15.87
C PRO A 407 19.45 23.35 -15.85
N SER A 408 20.53 22.82 -15.27
CA SER A 408 21.86 23.41 -15.46
C SER A 408 22.29 23.27 -16.93
N PRO A 409 22.77 24.33 -17.60
CA PRO A 409 23.25 24.25 -18.97
C PRO A 409 24.48 23.33 -19.03
N ALA A 410 24.35 22.23 -19.76
CA ALA A 410 25.36 21.19 -19.87
C ALA A 410 26.66 21.74 -20.48
N SER A 411 27.74 21.83 -19.68
CA SER A 411 29.09 21.97 -20.21
C SER A 411 29.52 20.62 -20.81
N LYS A 412 29.80 20.62 -22.11
CA LYS A 412 30.30 19.46 -22.86
C LYS A 412 31.74 19.15 -22.44
N LYS A 413 31.90 18.32 -21.41
CA LYS A 413 33.01 17.40 -21.11
C LYS A 413 32.97 17.11 -19.61
N SER A 414 32.42 15.97 -19.20
CA SER A 414 32.57 15.57 -17.81
C SER A 414 32.70 14.06 -17.67
N SER A 415 33.61 13.68 -16.78
CA SER A 415 33.98 12.31 -16.42
C SER A 415 32.78 11.44 -16.00
N ILE A 416 33.00 10.14 -15.91
CA ILE A 416 32.03 9.14 -15.43
C ILE A 416 31.43 9.53 -14.06
N GLU A 417 32.19 10.24 -13.23
CA GLU A 417 31.79 10.72 -11.91
C GLU A 417 30.79 11.89 -11.97
N ALA A 418 30.86 12.71 -13.03
CA ALA A 418 29.91 13.80 -13.26
C ALA A 418 28.58 13.33 -13.88
N ARG A 419 28.55 12.14 -14.50
CA ARG A 419 27.28 11.50 -14.89
C ARG A 419 26.47 10.99 -13.68
N LYS A 420 27.14 10.57 -12.60
CA LYS A 420 26.47 10.29 -11.30
C LYS A 420 25.83 11.54 -10.69
N LYS A 421 26.41 12.73 -10.92
CA LYS A 421 25.84 14.03 -10.53
C LYS A 421 24.67 14.49 -11.39
N LEU A 422 24.42 13.88 -12.55
CA LEU A 422 23.40 14.40 -13.44
C LEU A 422 21.98 14.16 -12.92
N GLY A 423 21.71 13.23 -12.00
CA GLY A 423 20.35 12.93 -11.55
C GLY A 423 19.49 12.28 -12.65
N ILE A 424 18.49 11.50 -12.23
CA ILE A 424 17.52 10.84 -13.10
C ILE A 424 16.37 11.81 -13.42
N PRO A 425 15.78 11.82 -14.62
CA PRO A 425 14.59 12.60 -14.88
C PRO A 425 13.44 12.17 -13.96
N PHE A 426 12.67 13.13 -13.45
CA PHE A 426 11.51 12.89 -12.60
C PHE A 426 10.42 13.92 -12.91
N GLY A 427 9.18 13.46 -13.14
CA GLY A 427 8.13 14.34 -13.65
C GLY A 427 8.48 14.93 -15.02
N GLU A 428 7.97 16.12 -15.32
CA GLU A 428 8.18 16.77 -16.62
C GLU A 428 9.57 17.39 -16.74
N GLU A 429 9.91 18.27 -15.80
CA GLU A 429 11.14 19.08 -15.83
C GLU A 429 12.07 18.78 -14.64
N GLY A 430 11.58 18.01 -13.67
CA GLY A 430 12.31 17.65 -12.46
C GLY A 430 13.43 16.64 -12.71
N ARG A 431 14.32 16.54 -11.73
CA ARG A 431 15.28 15.45 -11.62
C ARG A 431 15.24 14.91 -10.20
N GLY A 432 15.82 13.73 -10.02
CA GLY A 432 16.01 13.13 -8.71
C GLY A 432 17.37 12.46 -8.61
N LEU A 433 17.80 12.15 -7.40
CA LEU A 433 19.02 11.39 -7.15
C LEU A 433 18.66 10.05 -6.52
N VAL A 434 19.15 8.96 -7.09
CA VAL A 434 19.08 7.66 -6.41
C VAL A 434 20.30 7.52 -5.50
N VAL A 435 20.04 7.29 -4.22
CA VAL A 435 21.05 7.03 -3.20
C VAL A 435 20.81 5.65 -2.63
N ASP A 436 21.87 4.87 -2.47
CA ASP A 436 21.77 3.50 -1.99
C ASP A 436 22.91 3.11 -1.05
N VAL A 437 22.68 2.07 -0.24
CA VAL A 437 23.66 1.45 0.66
C VAL A 437 23.67 -0.08 0.51
N SER A 438 24.75 -0.71 0.95
CA SER A 438 24.87 -2.17 0.93
C SER A 438 24.02 -2.79 2.04
N CYS A 439 23.42 -3.96 1.76
CA CYS A 439 22.69 -4.76 2.76
C CYS A 439 23.41 -6.09 3.09
N LYS A 440 24.73 -6.10 2.89
CA LYS A 440 25.60 -7.25 3.19
C LYS A 440 26.18 -7.12 4.58
#